data_AF-A0A927T9M6-F1
#
_entry.id   AF-A0A927T9M6-F1
#
_cell.length_a   1.000
_cell.length_b   1.000
_cell.length_c   1.000
_cell.angle_alpha   90.00
_cell.angle_beta   90.00
_cell.angle_gamma   90.00
#
_symmetry.space_group_name_H-M   'P 1'
#
loop_
_entity.id
_entity.type
_entity.pdbx_description
1 polymer ?
#
loop_
_entity_poly.entity_id
_entity_poly.type
_entity_poly.pdbx_seq_one_letter_code
_entity_poly.pdbx_strand_id
1 'polypeptide(L)'
;MMKKKAMVLAVLLAMLCLTGCNSTPYSRTVIKQYIEEYWALQDYDLAEEAKATDISKNTWEAYDKKEDLHFNVYDDYHINADIVITTSRNVWSDYEYQLIQKNLEEMPEELTYTGDEGDSTFELHYSNLEELQKDCDALWSYYEFLNEKNCKVNISYQLIYDYPKPMMLDHELIDTSGTIGIDTQYQRAGYRSKEEIYDAARKNYFYFAYFYRIEDMMKNATEEDIKNVYDSNQSYAVVKVTEEGTEEVYDDLFVVYPKYGISYGEFYELLKKEGVEVEGTPESFTFQGLDGEVHLSYQETGTCVDENQIKEYTGISLSFDKENSNKKVTVAVDYNPFS
;
A
#
# COMPACT_ATOMS: atom_id res chain seq x y z
N MET A 1 52.20 -35.49 -4.71
CA MET A 1 51.60 -34.15 -4.50
C MET A 1 51.02 -33.50 -5.77
N MET A 2 51.69 -33.55 -6.93
CA MET A 2 51.18 -32.95 -8.18
C MET A 2 49.79 -33.47 -8.62
N LYS A 3 49.49 -34.76 -8.46
CA LYS A 3 48.20 -35.34 -8.89
C LYS A 3 46.98 -34.76 -8.16
N LYS A 4 47.08 -34.45 -6.85
CA LYS A 4 45.99 -33.83 -6.09
C LYS A 4 45.78 -32.37 -6.48
N LYS A 5 46.88 -31.62 -6.70
CA LYS A 5 46.80 -30.22 -7.16
C LYS A 5 46.22 -30.11 -8.58
N ALA A 6 46.62 -31.01 -9.48
CA ALA A 6 46.08 -31.06 -10.84
C ALA A 6 44.58 -31.45 -10.86
N MET A 7 44.16 -32.36 -9.97
CA MET A 7 42.75 -32.74 -9.85
C MET A 7 41.89 -31.59 -9.28
N VAL A 8 42.38 -30.87 -8.26
CA VAL A 8 41.70 -29.68 -7.74
C VAL A 8 41.64 -28.57 -8.80
N LEU A 9 42.73 -28.35 -9.55
CA LEU A 9 42.75 -27.37 -10.64
C LEU A 9 41.77 -27.75 -11.76
N ALA A 10 41.69 -29.03 -12.13
CA ALA A 10 40.76 -29.52 -13.14
C ALA A 10 39.30 -29.41 -12.69
N VAL A 11 39.02 -29.63 -11.40
CA VAL A 11 37.68 -29.43 -10.83
C VAL A 11 37.31 -27.95 -10.78
N LEU A 12 38.24 -27.06 -10.41
CA LEU A 12 38.01 -25.61 -10.44
C LEU A 12 37.82 -25.08 -11.87
N LEU A 13 38.60 -25.57 -12.84
CA LEU A 13 38.41 -25.28 -14.27
C LEU A 13 37.09 -25.81 -14.79
N ALA A 14 36.67 -27.02 -14.39
CA ALA A 14 35.37 -27.57 -14.75
C ALA A 14 34.23 -26.76 -14.14
N MET A 15 34.36 -26.30 -12.87
CA MET A 15 33.39 -25.39 -12.27
C MET A 15 33.33 -24.05 -13.03
N LEU A 16 34.47 -23.46 -13.41
CA LEU A 16 34.52 -22.23 -14.21
C LEU A 16 33.93 -22.40 -15.62
N CYS A 17 34.14 -23.55 -16.26
CA CYS A 17 33.51 -23.87 -17.54
C CYS A 17 32.00 -24.13 -17.43
N LEU A 18 31.52 -24.59 -16.27
CA LEU A 18 30.10 -24.81 -16.00
C LEU A 18 29.38 -23.53 -15.55
N THR A 19 30.07 -22.56 -14.94
CA THR A 19 29.51 -21.25 -14.60
C THR A 19 29.60 -20.23 -15.75
N GLY A 20 30.46 -20.49 -16.74
CA GLY A 20 30.78 -19.56 -17.84
C GLY A 20 29.80 -19.48 -19.02
N CYS A 21 28.65 -20.16 -18.99
CA CYS A 21 27.65 -20.09 -20.07
C CYS A 21 26.33 -19.38 -19.69
N ASN A 22 26.17 -18.90 -18.46
CA ASN A 22 24.91 -18.27 -18.03
C ASN A 22 24.81 -16.76 -18.34
N SER A 23 25.87 -16.14 -18.86
CA SER A 23 25.90 -14.72 -19.25
C SER A 23 25.57 -14.47 -20.73
N THR A 24 25.14 -15.50 -21.47
CA THR A 24 24.71 -15.32 -22.87
C THR A 24 23.32 -14.69 -22.89
N PRO A 25 23.09 -13.60 -23.66
CA PRO A 25 21.76 -13.00 -23.80
C PRO A 25 20.74 -14.05 -24.26
N TYR A 26 19.48 -13.86 -23.87
CA TYR A 26 18.40 -14.68 -24.38
C TYR A 26 18.39 -14.59 -25.88
N SER A 27 18.12 -15.71 -26.56
CA SER A 27 18.04 -15.70 -28.01
C SER A 27 16.92 -14.77 -28.47
N ARG A 28 17.05 -14.21 -29.68
CA ARG A 28 16.00 -13.41 -30.32
C ARG A 28 14.63 -14.10 -30.30
N THR A 29 14.59 -15.43 -30.46
CA THR A 29 13.34 -16.21 -30.38
C THR A 29 12.65 -16.09 -29.02
N VAL A 30 13.41 -16.09 -27.93
CA VAL A 30 12.87 -15.95 -26.57
C VAL A 30 12.33 -14.53 -26.36
N ILE A 31 13.03 -13.52 -26.86
CA ILE A 31 12.55 -12.12 -26.79
C ILE A 31 11.29 -11.92 -27.64
N LYS A 32 11.21 -12.54 -28.82
CA LYS A 32 9.99 -12.56 -29.63
C LYS A 32 8.82 -13.20 -28.89
N GLN A 33 9.03 -14.36 -28.27
CA GLN A 33 8.02 -15.02 -27.45
C GLN A 33 7.56 -14.12 -26.31
N TYR A 34 8.48 -13.46 -25.61
CA TYR A 34 8.13 -12.49 -24.57
C TYR A 34 7.23 -11.38 -25.13
N ILE A 35 7.61 -10.73 -26.24
CA ILE A 35 6.82 -9.66 -26.87
C ILE A 35 5.42 -10.17 -27.28
N GLU A 36 5.34 -11.33 -27.92
CA GLU A 36 4.09 -11.91 -28.43
C GLU A 36 3.17 -12.41 -27.31
N GLU A 37 3.71 -13.02 -26.25
CA GLU A 37 2.92 -13.57 -25.15
C GLU A 37 2.49 -12.49 -24.16
N TYR A 38 3.42 -11.61 -23.80
CA TYR A 38 3.21 -10.58 -22.79
C TYR A 38 2.39 -9.42 -23.37
N TRP A 39 2.89 -8.80 -24.44
CA TRP A 39 2.27 -7.61 -25.04
C TRP A 39 1.24 -7.93 -26.11
N ALA A 40 1.09 -9.21 -26.50
CA ALA A 40 0.21 -9.63 -27.59
C ALA A 40 0.51 -8.96 -28.94
N LEU A 41 1.72 -8.43 -29.14
CA LEU A 41 2.10 -7.76 -30.38
C LEU A 41 2.27 -8.77 -31.51
N GLN A 42 1.68 -8.48 -32.66
CA GLN A 42 1.71 -9.34 -33.85
C GLN A 42 2.51 -8.73 -35.01
N ASP A 43 2.62 -7.40 -35.08
CA ASP A 43 3.36 -6.69 -36.13
C ASP A 43 4.39 -5.74 -35.53
N TYR A 44 5.59 -6.26 -35.33
CA TYR A 44 6.70 -5.52 -34.76
C TYR A 44 8.01 -5.89 -35.47
N ASP A 45 8.96 -4.96 -35.47
CA ASP A 45 10.35 -5.25 -35.80
C ASP A 45 11.16 -5.42 -34.51
N LEU A 46 12.12 -6.34 -34.54
CA LEU A 46 13.02 -6.61 -33.42
C LEU A 46 14.44 -6.68 -33.97
N ALA A 47 15.37 -5.99 -33.31
CA ALA A 47 16.80 -6.00 -33.64
C ALA A 47 17.33 -7.42 -33.87
N GLU A 48 18.30 -7.55 -34.78
CA GLU A 48 18.91 -8.84 -35.10
C GLU A 48 19.82 -9.34 -33.97
N GLU A 49 20.43 -8.42 -33.20
CA GLU A 49 21.34 -8.73 -32.10
C GLU A 49 21.04 -7.88 -30.86
N ALA A 50 21.27 -8.44 -29.68
CA ALA A 50 21.21 -7.71 -28.42
C ALA A 50 22.39 -6.75 -28.29
N LYS A 51 22.16 -5.60 -27.68
CA LYS A 51 23.21 -4.67 -27.26
C LYS A 51 23.55 -4.92 -25.79
N ALA A 52 24.80 -5.24 -25.50
CA ALA A 52 25.28 -5.29 -24.11
C ALA A 52 25.31 -3.87 -23.53
N THR A 53 24.54 -3.64 -22.47
CA THR A 53 24.45 -2.36 -21.76
C THR A 53 25.23 -2.39 -20.45
N ASP A 54 25.36 -3.56 -19.83
CA ASP A 54 26.23 -3.85 -18.68
C ASP A 54 26.72 -5.32 -18.74
N ILE A 55 27.67 -5.69 -17.88
CA ILE A 55 28.22 -7.06 -17.72
C ILE A 55 27.11 -8.10 -17.53
N SER A 56 25.98 -7.68 -16.95
CA SER A 56 24.85 -8.55 -16.64
C SER A 56 23.54 -8.11 -17.29
N LYS A 57 23.57 -7.15 -18.23
CA LYS A 57 22.38 -6.58 -18.87
C LYS A 57 22.53 -6.53 -20.37
N ASN A 58 21.53 -7.05 -21.07
CA ASN A 58 21.42 -6.95 -22.51
C ASN A 58 20.09 -6.29 -22.88
N THR A 59 20.10 -5.48 -23.92
CA THR A 59 18.92 -4.74 -24.37
C THR A 59 18.64 -5.06 -25.84
N TRP A 60 17.38 -5.30 -26.15
CA TRP A 60 16.87 -5.53 -27.49
C TRP A 60 15.97 -4.36 -27.90
N GLU A 61 16.30 -3.71 -29.02
CA GLU A 61 15.46 -2.65 -29.58
C GLU A 61 14.32 -3.28 -30.39
N ALA A 62 13.10 -2.83 -30.12
CA ALA A 62 11.88 -3.25 -30.80
C ALA A 62 11.09 -2.04 -31.29
N TYR A 63 10.26 -2.27 -32.30
CA TYR A 63 9.40 -1.25 -32.89
C TYR A 63 8.02 -1.84 -33.18
N ASP A 64 7.01 -1.36 -32.47
CA ASP A 64 5.61 -1.66 -32.78
C ASP A 64 5.15 -0.78 -33.93
N LYS A 65 4.77 -1.41 -35.03
CA LYS A 65 4.33 -0.71 -36.24
C LYS A 65 2.91 -0.18 -36.13
N LYS A 66 2.08 -0.82 -35.30
CA LYS A 66 0.68 -0.42 -35.15
C LYS A 66 0.59 0.93 -34.44
N GLU A 67 1.27 1.04 -33.30
CA GLU A 67 1.28 2.26 -32.51
C GLU A 67 2.45 3.18 -32.86
N ASP A 68 3.30 2.86 -33.85
CA ASP A 68 4.48 3.64 -34.25
C ASP A 68 5.35 3.99 -33.03
N LEU A 69 5.76 2.94 -32.30
CA LEU A 69 6.37 3.04 -30.98
C LEU A 69 7.69 2.27 -30.91
N HIS A 70 8.77 2.97 -30.57
CA HIS A 70 10.04 2.33 -30.24
C HIS A 70 10.12 2.01 -28.75
N PHE A 71 10.57 0.81 -28.43
CA PHE A 71 10.73 0.35 -27.05
C PHE A 71 11.90 -0.64 -26.93
N ASN A 72 12.34 -0.85 -25.70
CA ASN A 72 13.44 -1.73 -25.34
C ASN A 72 12.93 -2.91 -24.52
N VAL A 73 13.45 -4.09 -24.84
CA VAL A 73 13.33 -5.27 -23.99
C VAL A 73 14.66 -5.52 -23.29
N TYR A 74 14.63 -5.52 -21.97
CA TYR A 74 15.75 -5.73 -21.08
C TYR A 74 15.84 -7.19 -20.65
N ASP A 75 17.03 -7.73 -20.74
CA ASP A 75 17.40 -9.09 -20.33
C ASP A 75 18.46 -8.97 -19.25
N ASP A 76 17.98 -8.96 -18.01
CA ASP A 76 18.75 -8.69 -16.80
C ASP A 76 19.11 -10.01 -16.11
N TYR A 77 20.40 -10.28 -16.01
CA TYR A 77 20.93 -11.42 -15.29
C TYR A 77 21.47 -10.96 -13.93
N HIS A 78 21.05 -11.59 -12.85
CA HIS A 78 21.49 -11.29 -11.49
C HIS A 78 22.20 -12.50 -10.87
N ILE A 79 23.35 -12.24 -10.25
CA ILE A 79 24.05 -13.21 -9.41
C ILE A 79 24.01 -12.68 -7.98
N ASN A 80 23.28 -13.37 -7.10
CA ASN A 80 23.30 -13.10 -5.68
C ASN A 80 24.23 -14.10 -5.01
N ALA A 81 25.33 -13.59 -4.45
CA ALA A 81 26.37 -14.40 -3.81
C ALA A 81 26.47 -14.05 -2.31
N ASP A 82 25.41 -14.36 -1.57
CA ASP A 82 25.47 -14.41 -0.10
C ASP A 82 25.98 -15.81 0.34
N ILE A 83 25.19 -16.59 1.08
CA ILE A 83 25.61 -17.90 1.60
C ILE A 83 25.52 -19.00 0.52
N VAL A 84 24.65 -18.82 -0.48
CA VAL A 84 24.48 -19.70 -1.65
C VAL A 84 24.47 -18.82 -2.90
N ILE A 85 25.26 -19.18 -3.90
CA ILE A 85 25.20 -18.51 -5.21
C ILE A 85 23.85 -18.86 -5.84
N THR A 86 22.99 -17.86 -5.94
CA THR A 86 21.74 -17.93 -6.70
C THR A 86 21.86 -17.08 -7.94
N THR A 87 21.32 -17.58 -9.04
CA THR A 87 21.27 -16.87 -10.32
C THR A 87 19.82 -16.68 -10.67
N SER A 88 19.39 -15.44 -10.86
CA SER A 88 18.08 -15.12 -11.41
C SER A 88 18.26 -14.37 -12.72
N ARG A 89 17.26 -14.48 -13.58
CA ARG A 89 17.23 -13.78 -14.85
C ARG A 89 15.84 -13.24 -15.05
N ASN A 90 15.74 -11.98 -15.42
CA ASN A 90 14.49 -11.27 -15.59
C ASN A 90 14.42 -10.68 -16.99
N VAL A 91 13.26 -10.79 -17.64
CA VAL A 91 12.98 -10.13 -18.91
C VAL A 91 11.83 -9.17 -18.69
N TRP A 92 12.06 -7.90 -19.00
CA TRP A 92 11.07 -6.83 -18.87
C TRP A 92 11.24 -5.83 -20.01
N SER A 93 10.32 -4.90 -20.20
CA SER A 93 10.43 -3.89 -21.26
C SER A 93 9.79 -2.57 -20.87
N ASP A 94 10.27 -1.48 -21.46
CA ASP A 94 9.72 -0.14 -21.24
C ASP A 94 8.50 0.17 -22.15
N TYR A 95 7.85 -0.83 -22.75
CA TYR A 95 6.75 -0.65 -23.69
C TYR A 95 5.61 0.21 -23.11
N GLU A 96 5.13 -0.10 -21.90
CA GLU A 96 4.08 0.67 -21.20
C GLU A 96 4.49 2.12 -20.99
N TYR A 97 5.71 2.32 -20.48
CA TYR A 97 6.28 3.64 -20.28
C TYR A 97 6.30 4.43 -21.59
N GLN A 98 6.85 3.87 -22.67
CA GLN A 98 6.93 4.53 -23.96
C GLN A 98 5.54 4.85 -24.53
N LEU A 99 4.58 3.95 -24.38
CA LEU A 99 3.21 4.16 -24.82
C LEU A 99 2.56 5.31 -24.03
N ILE A 100 2.72 5.33 -22.70
CA ILE A 100 2.20 6.42 -21.86
C ILE A 100 2.85 7.74 -22.26
N GLN A 101 4.18 7.79 -22.39
CA GLN A 101 4.92 8.99 -22.83
C GLN A 101 4.38 9.54 -24.16
N LYS A 102 4.11 8.65 -25.13
CA LYS A 102 3.57 9.03 -26.45
C LYS A 102 2.16 9.64 -26.36
N ASN A 103 1.37 9.27 -25.34
CA ASN A 103 -0.03 9.68 -25.23
C ASN A 103 -0.30 10.58 -24.01
N LEU A 104 0.72 11.19 -23.39
CA LEU A 104 0.55 12.12 -22.27
C LEU A 104 -0.36 13.30 -22.59
N GLU A 105 -0.41 13.75 -23.85
CA GLU A 105 -1.27 14.88 -24.26
C GLU A 105 -2.77 14.53 -24.23
N GLU A 106 -3.11 13.24 -24.28
CA GLU A 106 -4.49 12.73 -24.21
C GLU A 106 -4.90 12.37 -22.77
N MET A 107 -3.98 12.54 -21.82
CA MET A 107 -4.20 12.24 -20.41
C MET A 107 -5.20 13.25 -19.80
N PRO A 108 -6.20 12.79 -19.02
CA PRO A 108 -7.08 13.68 -18.27
C PRO A 108 -6.31 14.61 -17.32
N GLU A 109 -6.82 15.82 -17.11
CA GLU A 109 -6.16 16.86 -16.32
C GLU A 109 -6.07 16.53 -14.83
N GLU A 110 -6.91 15.61 -14.35
CA GLU A 110 -6.94 15.10 -12.99
C GLU A 110 -5.74 14.20 -12.67
N LEU A 111 -5.12 13.61 -13.70
CA LEU A 111 -4.03 12.66 -13.51
C LEU A 111 -2.68 13.37 -13.46
N THR A 112 -1.86 13.01 -12.48
CA THR A 112 -0.44 13.37 -12.48
C THR A 112 0.39 12.13 -12.74
N TYR A 113 1.10 12.07 -13.87
CA TYR A 113 2.02 10.97 -14.15
C TYR A 113 3.34 11.17 -13.40
N THR A 114 3.68 10.24 -12.51
CA THR A 114 4.92 10.23 -11.73
C THR A 114 5.83 9.04 -12.02
N GLY A 115 5.47 8.23 -13.03
CA GLY A 115 6.21 7.04 -13.42
C GLY A 115 7.56 7.28 -14.10
N ASP A 116 8.36 6.22 -14.09
CA ASP A 116 9.64 6.08 -14.79
C ASP A 116 9.67 4.83 -15.68
N GLU A 117 10.82 4.53 -16.31
CA GLU A 117 10.97 3.39 -17.22
C GLU A 117 10.63 2.02 -16.60
N GLY A 118 10.67 1.90 -15.26
CA GLY A 118 10.41 0.67 -14.52
C GLY A 118 9.06 0.61 -13.82
N ASP A 119 8.41 1.75 -13.58
CA ASP A 119 7.11 1.81 -12.92
C ASP A 119 6.26 2.97 -13.47
N SER A 120 5.07 2.67 -13.98
CA SER A 120 4.16 3.68 -14.52
C SER A 120 3.07 4.02 -13.50
N THR A 121 3.38 4.99 -12.65
CA THR A 121 2.50 5.43 -11.55
C THR A 121 1.77 6.73 -11.87
N PHE A 122 0.49 6.77 -11.50
CA PHE A 122 -0.35 7.97 -11.56
C PHE A 122 -0.79 8.37 -10.15
N GLU A 123 -0.57 9.64 -9.82
CA GLU A 123 -1.02 10.27 -8.60
C GLU A 123 -2.28 11.10 -8.87
N LEU A 124 -3.27 10.95 -8.00
CA LEU A 124 -4.54 11.65 -8.05
C LEU A 124 -4.84 12.19 -6.65
N HIS A 125 -5.31 13.43 -6.58
CA HIS A 125 -5.55 14.15 -5.33
C HIS A 125 -7.02 14.52 -5.20
N TYR A 126 -7.63 14.10 -4.09
CA TYR A 126 -9.05 14.34 -3.82
C TYR A 126 -9.27 14.89 -2.41
N SER A 127 -10.29 15.73 -2.26
CA SER A 127 -10.70 16.33 -0.96
C SER A 127 -12.09 15.87 -0.51
N ASN A 128 -12.82 15.12 -1.34
CA ASN A 128 -14.15 14.61 -1.03
C ASN A 128 -14.54 13.44 -1.96
N LEU A 129 -15.67 12.78 -1.67
CA LEU A 129 -16.12 11.61 -2.43
C LEU A 129 -16.55 11.92 -3.88
N GLU A 130 -16.95 13.16 -4.18
CA GLU A 130 -17.30 13.56 -5.55
C GLU A 130 -16.04 13.68 -6.42
N GLU A 131 -14.99 14.30 -5.88
CA GLU A 131 -13.66 14.35 -6.51
C GLU A 131 -13.08 12.94 -6.64
N LEU A 132 -13.17 12.09 -5.60
CA LEU A 132 -12.72 10.69 -5.68
C LEU A 132 -13.40 9.93 -6.83
N GLN A 133 -14.71 10.10 -7.01
CA GLN A 133 -15.43 9.47 -8.11
C GLN A 133 -14.94 9.97 -9.47
N LYS A 134 -14.74 11.28 -9.61
CA LYS A 134 -14.22 11.92 -10.82
C LYS A 134 -12.82 11.40 -11.17
N ASP A 135 -11.95 11.28 -10.17
CA ASP A 135 -10.58 10.80 -10.28
C ASP A 135 -10.53 9.32 -10.71
N CYS A 136 -11.36 8.48 -10.10
CA CYS A 136 -11.53 7.07 -10.52
C CYS A 136 -12.05 6.96 -11.96
N ASP A 137 -13.00 7.81 -12.36
CA ASP A 137 -13.52 7.84 -13.72
C ASP A 137 -12.44 8.27 -14.74
N ALA A 138 -11.64 9.28 -14.39
CA ALA A 138 -10.53 9.77 -15.22
C ALA A 138 -9.45 8.69 -15.40
N LEU A 139 -9.00 8.08 -14.30
CA LEU A 139 -8.01 7.01 -14.30
C LEU A 139 -8.46 5.81 -15.14
N TRP A 140 -9.72 5.38 -14.96
CA TRP A 140 -10.27 4.26 -15.71
C TRP A 140 -10.42 4.57 -17.19
N SER A 141 -10.88 5.77 -17.55
CA SER A 141 -11.01 6.18 -18.94
C SER A 141 -9.66 6.21 -19.66
N TYR A 142 -8.61 6.68 -18.98
CA TYR A 142 -7.26 6.67 -19.54
C TYR A 142 -6.70 5.25 -19.69
N TYR A 143 -6.94 4.38 -18.71
CA TYR A 143 -6.63 2.94 -18.83
C TYR A 143 -7.32 2.29 -20.03
N GLU A 144 -8.62 2.52 -20.23
CA GLU A 144 -9.37 1.97 -21.38
C GLU A 144 -8.80 2.49 -22.70
N PHE A 145 -8.53 3.79 -22.79
CA PHE A 145 -7.90 4.42 -23.95
C PHE A 145 -6.55 3.78 -24.31
N LEU A 146 -5.69 3.54 -23.31
CA LEU A 146 -4.42 2.85 -23.52
C LEU A 146 -4.63 1.40 -23.94
N ASN A 147 -5.56 0.67 -23.32
CA ASN A 147 -5.83 -0.74 -23.63
C ASN A 147 -6.41 -0.95 -25.05
N GLU A 148 -7.16 0.03 -25.58
CA GLU A 148 -7.62 0.03 -26.99
C GLU A 148 -6.47 0.09 -28.01
N LYS A 149 -5.32 0.66 -27.60
CA LYS A 149 -4.07 0.74 -28.38
C LYS A 149 -3.24 -0.55 -28.34
N ASN A 150 -3.93 -1.70 -28.23
CA ASN A 150 -3.39 -3.04 -28.39
C ASN A 150 -2.56 -3.62 -27.25
N CYS A 151 -2.65 -3.07 -26.04
CA CYS A 151 -1.76 -3.47 -24.96
C CYS A 151 -2.53 -3.76 -23.68
N LYS A 152 -2.20 -4.91 -23.08
CA LYS A 152 -2.56 -5.25 -21.71
C LYS A 152 -1.76 -4.37 -20.73
N VAL A 153 -1.98 -3.06 -20.78
CA VAL A 153 -1.27 -2.09 -19.93
C VAL A 153 -1.59 -2.40 -18.48
N ASN A 154 -0.56 -2.40 -17.65
CA ASN A 154 -0.67 -2.29 -16.22
C ASN A 154 -0.41 -0.83 -15.81
N ILE A 155 -1.31 -0.27 -15.01
CA ILE A 155 -1.18 1.08 -14.47
C ILE A 155 -1.12 1.00 -12.96
N SER A 156 -0.02 1.48 -12.38
CA SER A 156 0.08 1.73 -10.93
C SER A 156 -0.59 3.07 -10.62
N TYR A 157 -1.25 3.18 -9.47
CA TYR A 157 -1.86 4.43 -9.05
C TYR A 157 -1.77 4.65 -7.54
N GLN A 158 -1.85 5.92 -7.15
CA GLN A 158 -2.01 6.39 -5.78
C GLN A 158 -3.10 7.47 -5.73
N LEU A 159 -4.15 7.19 -4.95
CA LEU A 159 -5.21 8.14 -4.59
C LEU A 159 -4.85 8.76 -3.24
N ILE A 160 -4.59 10.06 -3.23
CA ILE A 160 -4.10 10.82 -2.08
C ILE A 160 -5.22 11.75 -1.60
N TYR A 161 -5.53 11.66 -0.30
CA TYR A 161 -6.55 12.55 0.27
C TYR A 161 -5.94 13.84 0.84
N ASP A 162 -6.37 14.97 0.30
CA ASP A 162 -5.92 16.30 0.68
C ASP A 162 -6.63 16.78 1.95
N TYR A 163 -6.20 16.28 3.11
CA TYR A 163 -6.80 16.70 4.37
C TYR A 163 -6.34 18.12 4.77
N PRO A 164 -7.26 19.07 5.05
CA PRO A 164 -6.93 20.49 5.22
C PRO A 164 -6.21 20.83 6.54
N LYS A 165 -6.06 19.90 7.49
CA LYS A 165 -5.40 20.14 8.77
C LYS A 165 -3.99 19.54 8.81
N PRO A 166 -2.96 20.30 9.23
CA PRO A 166 -1.58 19.85 9.20
C PRO A 166 -1.28 18.70 10.19
N MET A 167 -0.72 17.62 9.63
CA MET A 167 0.22 16.62 10.16
C MET A 167 0.21 16.33 11.66
N MET A 168 -0.74 15.52 12.14
CA MET A 168 -0.53 14.51 13.20
C MET A 168 -1.37 13.23 12.98
N LEU A 169 -1.99 13.11 11.80
CA LEU A 169 -2.83 11.98 11.42
C LEU A 169 -2.04 11.08 10.48
N ASP A 170 -2.30 9.77 10.54
CA ASP A 170 -1.70 8.79 9.66
C ASP A 170 -2.35 8.88 8.27
N HIS A 171 -1.76 9.65 7.37
CA HIS A 171 -2.30 9.81 6.02
C HIS A 171 -2.21 8.50 5.21
N GLU A 172 -1.34 7.56 5.59
CA GLU A 172 -1.31 6.22 4.98
C GLU A 172 -2.61 5.43 5.24
N LEU A 173 -3.40 5.80 6.26
CA LEU A 173 -4.68 5.16 6.53
C LEU A 173 -5.80 5.55 5.55
N ILE A 174 -5.68 6.71 4.89
CA ILE A 174 -6.69 7.21 3.95
C ILE A 174 -6.25 7.06 2.49
N ASP A 175 -4.95 7.12 2.23
CA ASP A 175 -4.42 6.94 0.89
C ASP A 175 -4.66 5.52 0.39
N THR A 176 -4.86 5.40 -0.93
CA THR A 176 -5.13 4.10 -1.57
C THR A 176 -4.22 3.93 -2.76
N SER A 177 -3.41 2.88 -2.74
CA SER A 177 -2.57 2.50 -3.88
C SER A 177 -3.01 1.16 -4.45
N GLY A 178 -2.74 0.98 -5.74
CA GLY A 178 -3.09 -0.25 -6.43
C GLY A 178 -2.60 -0.28 -7.86
N THR A 179 -3.01 -1.33 -8.56
CA THR A 179 -2.77 -1.49 -9.98
C THR A 179 -4.08 -1.74 -10.71
N ILE A 180 -4.17 -1.28 -11.95
CA ILE A 180 -5.25 -1.61 -12.90
C ILE A 180 -4.66 -2.52 -13.97
N GLY A 181 -5.37 -3.60 -14.29
CA GLY A 181 -4.91 -4.60 -15.24
C GLY A 181 -4.27 -5.81 -14.55
N ILE A 182 -3.40 -6.52 -15.28
CA ILE A 182 -2.70 -7.69 -14.74
C ILE A 182 -1.31 -7.23 -14.33
N ASP A 183 -1.03 -7.27 -13.03
CA ASP A 183 0.34 -7.22 -12.53
C ASP A 183 1.00 -8.55 -12.88
N THR A 184 1.67 -8.54 -14.01
CA THR A 184 2.39 -9.65 -14.62
C THR A 184 3.72 -9.95 -13.93
N GLN A 185 4.33 -8.97 -13.25
CA GLN A 185 5.57 -9.16 -12.50
C GLN A 185 5.32 -10.05 -11.28
N TYR A 186 4.18 -9.86 -10.61
CA TYR A 186 3.80 -10.63 -9.43
C TYR A 186 2.65 -11.62 -9.67
N GLN A 187 2.15 -11.71 -10.91
CA GLN A 187 0.96 -12.48 -11.30
C GLN A 187 -0.26 -12.19 -10.42
N ARG A 188 -0.46 -10.91 -10.06
CA ARG A 188 -1.59 -10.45 -9.27
C ARG A 188 -2.60 -9.77 -10.17
N ALA A 189 -3.87 -10.05 -9.95
CA ALA A 189 -4.92 -9.25 -10.58
C ALA A 189 -4.97 -7.91 -9.84
N GLY A 190 -4.76 -6.82 -10.58
CA GLY A 190 -5.15 -5.49 -10.11
C GLY A 190 -6.67 -5.36 -10.07
N TYR A 191 -7.14 -4.17 -9.75
CA TYR A 191 -8.55 -3.83 -9.79
C TYR A 191 -9.10 -3.98 -11.21
N ARG A 192 -10.33 -4.46 -11.31
CA ARG A 192 -10.98 -4.88 -12.56
C ARG A 192 -12.10 -3.95 -13.00
N SER A 193 -12.45 -2.97 -12.18
CA SER A 193 -13.36 -1.90 -12.55
C SER A 193 -13.09 -0.64 -11.73
N LYS A 194 -13.55 0.50 -12.25
CA LYS A 194 -13.51 1.77 -11.53
C LYS A 194 -14.31 1.74 -10.22
N GLU A 195 -15.37 0.95 -10.16
CA GLU A 195 -16.17 0.75 -8.94
C GLU A 195 -15.37 0.05 -7.86
N GLU A 196 -14.52 -0.94 -8.21
CA GLU A 196 -13.65 -1.59 -7.21
C GLU A 196 -12.60 -0.63 -6.65
N ILE A 197 -12.04 0.26 -7.50
CA ILE A 197 -11.09 1.31 -7.08
C ILE A 197 -11.78 2.30 -6.13
N TYR A 198 -12.94 2.80 -6.55
CA TYR A 198 -13.74 3.74 -5.77
C TYR A 198 -14.15 3.13 -4.42
N ASP A 199 -14.64 1.89 -4.41
CA ASP A 199 -15.06 1.22 -3.18
C ASP A 199 -13.90 0.96 -2.22
N ALA A 200 -12.70 0.67 -2.74
CA ALA A 200 -11.50 0.52 -1.92
C ALA A 200 -11.10 1.85 -1.26
N ALA A 201 -11.00 2.93 -2.05
CA ALA A 201 -10.66 4.25 -1.53
C ALA A 201 -11.74 4.81 -0.59
N ARG A 202 -13.01 4.59 -0.90
CA ARG A 202 -14.16 4.97 -0.06
C ARG A 202 -14.14 4.25 1.30
N LYS A 203 -13.72 2.99 1.35
CA LYS A 203 -13.52 2.28 2.63
C LYS A 203 -12.43 2.94 3.46
N ASN A 204 -11.29 3.28 2.87
CA ASN A 204 -10.20 3.96 3.56
C ASN A 204 -10.63 5.37 4.03
N TYR A 205 -11.37 6.10 3.19
CA TYR A 205 -11.95 7.41 3.53
C TYR A 205 -12.82 7.35 4.80
N PHE A 206 -13.77 6.41 4.86
CA PHE A 206 -14.62 6.28 6.04
C PHE A 206 -13.90 5.65 7.23
N TYR A 207 -12.97 4.74 6.99
CA TYR A 207 -12.13 4.17 8.03
C TYR A 207 -11.33 5.25 8.75
N PHE A 208 -10.66 6.15 8.00
CA PHE A 208 -9.96 7.31 8.55
C PHE A 208 -10.91 8.26 9.30
N ALA A 209 -12.07 8.57 8.71
CA ALA A 209 -13.07 9.42 9.33
C ALA A 209 -13.56 8.87 10.67
N TYR A 210 -13.76 7.54 10.76
CA TYR A 210 -14.10 6.89 12.01
C TYR A 210 -12.95 6.90 13.02
N PHE A 211 -11.76 6.50 12.57
CA PHE A 211 -10.56 6.38 13.42
C PHE A 211 -10.23 7.69 14.13
N TYR A 212 -10.47 8.83 13.47
CA TYR A 212 -10.26 10.17 14.02
C TYR A 212 -11.53 10.93 14.39
N ARG A 213 -12.71 10.30 14.29
CA ARG A 213 -14.02 10.89 14.60
C ARG A 213 -14.28 12.23 13.88
N ILE A 214 -14.01 12.26 12.57
CA ILE A 214 -14.19 13.45 11.72
C ILE A 214 -15.65 13.52 11.25
N GLU A 215 -16.47 14.29 11.97
CA GLU A 215 -17.93 14.38 11.74
C GLU A 215 -18.31 14.77 10.30
N ASP A 216 -17.60 15.72 9.71
CA ASP A 216 -17.91 16.23 8.36
C ASP A 216 -17.77 15.13 7.29
N MET A 217 -16.76 14.27 7.41
CA MET A 217 -16.55 13.14 6.51
C MET A 217 -17.60 12.04 6.75
N MET A 218 -18.01 11.87 8.00
CA MET A 218 -18.99 10.87 8.43
C MET A 218 -20.44 11.17 8.03
N LYS A 219 -20.76 12.43 7.71
CA LYS A 219 -22.13 12.87 7.37
C LYS A 219 -22.79 12.10 6.22
N ASN A 220 -21.98 11.59 5.29
CA ASN A 220 -22.45 10.87 4.10
C ASN A 220 -22.22 9.35 4.20
N ALA A 221 -21.83 8.84 5.36
CA ALA A 221 -21.66 7.40 5.58
C ALA A 221 -23.01 6.68 5.56
N THR A 222 -23.08 5.59 4.80
CA THR A 222 -24.20 4.63 4.80
C THR A 222 -24.00 3.60 5.89
N GLU A 223 -25.05 2.91 6.33
CA GLU A 223 -24.95 1.81 7.31
C GLU A 223 -23.94 0.73 6.90
N GLU A 224 -23.78 0.49 5.60
CA GLU A 224 -22.80 -0.46 5.08
C GLU A 224 -21.36 0.02 5.28
N ASP A 225 -21.08 1.32 5.16
CA ASP A 225 -19.74 1.87 5.41
C ASP A 225 -19.34 1.71 6.86
N ILE A 226 -20.29 2.03 7.74
CA ILE A 226 -20.16 1.85 9.18
C ILE A 226 -19.82 0.40 9.49
N LYS A 227 -20.62 -0.52 8.94
CA LYS A 227 -20.41 -1.96 9.12
C LYS A 227 -19.05 -2.43 8.58
N ASN A 228 -18.62 -1.95 7.41
CA ASN A 228 -17.34 -2.33 6.81
C ASN A 228 -16.14 -1.91 7.68
N VAL A 229 -16.23 -0.78 8.37
CA VAL A 229 -15.19 -0.34 9.32
C VAL A 229 -15.15 -1.26 10.54
N TYR A 230 -16.31 -1.68 11.06
CA TYR A 230 -16.40 -2.60 12.20
C TYR A 230 -15.98 -4.04 11.86
N ASP A 231 -16.37 -4.54 10.68
CA ASP A 231 -16.09 -5.90 10.23
C ASP A 231 -14.64 -6.08 9.73
N SER A 232 -13.84 -5.00 9.74
CA SER A 232 -12.42 -5.07 9.40
C SER A 232 -11.71 -6.11 10.27
N ASN A 233 -10.75 -6.83 9.68
CA ASN A 233 -10.06 -7.90 10.40
C ASN A 233 -9.24 -7.43 11.61
N GLN A 234 -9.11 -6.12 11.78
CA GLN A 234 -8.23 -5.48 12.73
C GLN A 234 -8.97 -4.66 13.78
N SER A 235 -10.31 -4.57 13.69
CA SER A 235 -11.17 -3.86 14.65
C SER A 235 -11.52 -4.73 15.85
N TYR A 236 -11.42 -4.17 17.05
CA TYR A 236 -11.72 -4.80 18.34
C TYR A 236 -12.79 -3.98 19.04
N ALA A 237 -13.87 -4.63 19.49
CA ALA A 237 -14.92 -3.96 20.26
C ALA A 237 -14.36 -3.50 21.61
N VAL A 238 -14.73 -2.30 22.08
CA VAL A 238 -14.36 -1.85 23.42
C VAL A 238 -15.42 -2.30 24.41
N VAL A 239 -15.00 -2.89 25.52
CA VAL A 239 -15.88 -3.47 26.55
C VAL A 239 -15.44 -2.98 27.92
N LYS A 240 -16.35 -2.41 28.69
CA LYS A 240 -16.15 -2.07 30.09
C LYS A 240 -16.45 -3.27 30.99
N VAL A 241 -15.55 -3.56 31.93
CA VAL A 241 -15.83 -4.51 33.01
C VAL A 241 -16.30 -3.73 34.24
N THR A 242 -17.53 -4.02 34.69
CA THR A 242 -18.12 -3.39 35.87
C THR A 242 -17.54 -3.95 37.17
N GLU A 243 -17.80 -3.29 38.30
CA GLU A 243 -17.42 -3.80 39.64
C GLU A 243 -17.99 -5.19 39.95
N GLU A 244 -19.13 -5.53 39.33
CA GLU A 244 -19.79 -6.83 39.47
C GLU A 244 -19.17 -7.91 38.56
N GLY A 245 -18.15 -7.56 37.77
CA GLY A 245 -17.49 -8.45 36.82
C GLY A 245 -18.31 -8.73 35.56
N THR A 246 -19.32 -7.92 35.28
CA THR A 246 -20.10 -8.00 34.03
C THR A 246 -19.46 -7.16 32.93
N GLU A 247 -19.57 -7.62 31.69
CA GLU A 247 -19.09 -6.91 30.51
C GLU A 247 -20.21 -6.04 29.92
N GLU A 248 -19.94 -4.75 29.75
CA GLU A 248 -20.77 -3.78 29.03
C GLU A 248 -20.04 -3.35 27.75
N VAL A 249 -20.68 -3.49 26.60
CA VAL A 249 -20.06 -3.15 25.30
C VAL A 249 -20.29 -1.67 25.00
N TYR A 250 -19.23 -0.98 24.61
CA TYR A 250 -19.34 0.33 23.97
C TYR A 250 -19.61 0.14 22.49
N ASP A 251 -20.88 0.04 22.12
CA ASP A 251 -21.35 -0.30 20.77
C ASP A 251 -20.83 0.65 19.67
N ASP A 252 -20.45 1.86 20.05
CA ASP A 252 -19.93 2.88 19.15
C ASP A 252 -18.40 3.00 19.17
N LEU A 253 -17.68 2.35 20.10
CA LEU A 253 -16.22 2.41 20.21
C LEU A 253 -15.55 1.14 19.70
N PHE A 254 -14.43 1.31 19.00
CA PHE A 254 -13.60 0.19 18.56
C PHE A 254 -12.13 0.60 18.48
N VAL A 255 -11.23 -0.35 18.69
CA VAL A 255 -9.78 -0.14 18.53
C VAL A 255 -9.31 -0.89 17.30
N VAL A 256 -8.50 -0.23 16.47
CA VAL A 256 -7.86 -0.90 15.34
C VAL A 256 -6.38 -1.07 15.59
N TYR A 257 -5.85 -2.25 15.29
CA TYR A 257 -4.46 -2.62 15.60
C TYR A 257 -4.06 -2.33 17.06
N PRO A 258 -4.68 -3.01 18.03
CA PRO A 258 -4.48 -2.77 19.46
C PRO A 258 -3.02 -2.90 19.94
N LYS A 259 -2.13 -3.45 19.12
CA LYS A 259 -0.68 -3.48 19.38
C LYS A 259 -0.12 -2.07 19.64
N TYR A 260 -0.73 -1.03 19.09
CA TYR A 260 -0.23 0.35 19.15
C TYR A 260 -1.03 1.26 20.08
N GLY A 261 -2.06 0.75 20.77
CA GLY A 261 -2.92 1.54 21.66
C GLY A 261 -4.29 1.84 21.05
N ILE A 262 -4.97 2.85 21.59
CA ILE A 262 -6.26 3.36 21.12
C ILE A 262 -6.04 4.65 20.31
N SER A 263 -6.78 4.84 19.22
CA SER A 263 -6.65 6.07 18.44
C SER A 263 -7.09 7.28 19.28
N TYR A 264 -6.59 8.47 18.95
CA TYR A 264 -6.99 9.69 19.66
C TYR A 264 -8.48 9.99 19.57
N GLY A 265 -9.11 9.73 18.41
CA GLY A 265 -10.54 9.90 18.24
C GLY A 265 -11.35 8.99 19.16
N GLU A 266 -10.94 7.73 19.28
CA GLU A 266 -11.58 6.76 20.18
C GLU A 266 -11.29 7.06 21.66
N PHE A 267 -10.09 7.55 21.97
CA PHE A 267 -9.72 7.95 23.33
C PHE A 267 -10.52 9.16 23.81
N TYR A 268 -10.75 10.16 22.95
CA TYR A 268 -11.61 11.31 23.24
C TYR A 268 -13.03 10.86 23.66
N GLU A 269 -13.62 9.94 22.91
CA GLU A 269 -14.97 9.43 23.23
C GLU A 269 -14.97 8.52 24.46
N LEU A 270 -13.91 7.73 24.68
CA LEU A 270 -13.75 6.93 25.89
C LEU A 270 -13.72 7.82 27.14
N LEU A 271 -12.91 8.89 27.13
CA LEU A 271 -12.82 9.85 28.24
C LEU A 271 -14.19 10.45 28.59
N LYS A 272 -14.94 10.88 27.58
CA LYS A 272 -16.30 11.42 27.76
C LYS A 272 -17.26 10.40 28.36
N LYS A 273 -17.21 9.14 27.91
CA LYS A 273 -18.06 8.06 28.44
C LYS A 273 -17.71 7.70 29.88
N GLU A 274 -16.44 7.80 30.26
CA GLU A 274 -15.99 7.59 31.64
C GLU A 274 -16.16 8.83 32.53
N GLY A 275 -16.73 9.92 32.00
CA GLY A 275 -17.04 11.12 32.78
C GLY A 275 -15.84 12.03 33.06
N VAL A 276 -14.75 11.88 32.32
CA VAL A 276 -13.63 12.82 32.35
C VAL A 276 -14.03 14.08 31.60
N GLU A 277 -13.79 15.26 32.20
CA GLU A 277 -14.02 16.54 31.52
C GLU A 277 -12.97 16.75 30.43
N VAL A 278 -13.45 16.92 29.19
CA VAL A 278 -12.63 17.10 28.00
C VAL A 278 -13.06 18.39 27.28
N GLU A 279 -12.09 19.22 26.91
CA GLU A 279 -12.31 20.42 26.09
C GLU A 279 -11.69 20.23 24.69
N GLY A 280 -12.39 20.66 23.64
CA GLY A 280 -11.91 20.59 22.26
C GLY A 280 -12.64 19.56 21.40
N THR A 281 -11.94 19.06 20.38
CA THR A 281 -12.47 18.15 19.34
C THR A 281 -11.68 16.84 19.36
N PRO A 282 -12.20 15.74 18.79
CA PRO A 282 -11.45 14.47 18.71
C PRO A 282 -10.05 14.62 18.10
N GLU A 283 -9.88 15.55 17.16
CA GLU A 283 -8.61 15.85 16.47
C GLU A 283 -7.66 16.75 17.28
N SER A 284 -8.13 17.37 18.35
CA SER A 284 -7.34 18.22 19.24
C SER A 284 -8.15 18.52 20.49
N PHE A 285 -7.78 17.88 21.60
CA PHE A 285 -8.46 18.06 22.87
C PHE A 285 -7.48 18.17 24.05
N THR A 286 -7.99 18.72 25.14
CA THR A 286 -7.33 18.75 26.44
C THR A 286 -8.19 18.08 27.49
N PHE A 287 -7.56 17.45 28.46
CA PHE A 287 -8.22 16.90 29.63
C PHE A 287 -7.33 17.10 30.87
N GLN A 288 -7.96 17.14 32.04
CA GLN A 288 -7.23 17.18 33.30
C GLN A 288 -6.91 15.75 33.76
N GLY A 289 -5.63 15.46 33.95
CA GLY A 289 -5.16 14.17 34.44
C GLY A 289 -5.37 13.99 35.94
N LEU A 290 -5.20 12.77 36.43
CA LEU A 290 -5.20 12.44 37.86
C LEU A 290 -4.05 13.12 38.62
N ASP A 291 -2.98 13.47 37.92
CA ASP A 291 -1.86 14.28 38.43
C ASP A 291 -2.23 15.76 38.62
N GLY A 292 -3.41 16.19 38.15
CA GLY A 292 -3.90 17.55 38.21
C GLY A 292 -3.38 18.45 37.09
N GLU A 293 -2.51 17.93 36.21
CA GLU A 293 -1.97 18.63 35.05
C GLU A 293 -2.93 18.58 33.87
N VAL A 294 -2.79 19.54 32.95
CA VAL A 294 -3.56 19.57 31.69
C VAL A 294 -2.78 18.83 30.62
N HIS A 295 -3.34 17.73 30.14
CA HIS A 295 -2.78 16.91 29.08
C HIS A 295 -3.41 17.31 27.74
N LEU A 296 -2.58 17.45 26.72
CA LEU A 296 -2.97 17.73 25.34
C LEU A 296 -2.91 16.42 24.57
N SER A 297 -3.95 16.13 23.78
CA SER A 297 -4.05 14.87 23.05
C SER A 297 -2.82 14.61 22.20
N TYR A 298 -2.34 15.58 21.42
CA TYR A 298 -1.18 15.39 20.56
C TYR A 298 0.03 16.22 21.03
N GLN A 299 0.84 15.72 21.97
CA GLN A 299 2.09 16.39 22.34
C GLN A 299 3.36 15.77 21.73
N GLU A 300 3.42 14.46 21.49
CA GLU A 300 4.63 13.82 20.97
C GLU A 300 4.26 12.63 20.06
N THR A 301 4.47 12.81 18.75
CA THR A 301 4.50 11.81 17.67
C THR A 301 3.79 10.47 17.93
N GLY A 302 2.54 10.34 17.48
CA GLY A 302 1.82 9.08 17.48
C GLY A 302 0.42 9.24 16.91
N THR A 303 -0.16 8.14 16.43
CA THR A 303 -1.54 8.06 15.90
C THR A 303 -2.50 7.48 16.93
N CYS A 304 -1.93 6.96 18.03
CA CYS A 304 -2.58 6.29 19.14
C CYS A 304 -1.96 6.71 20.47
N VAL A 305 -2.71 6.51 21.56
CA VAL A 305 -2.22 6.64 22.94
C VAL A 305 -1.94 5.25 23.51
N ASP A 306 -0.76 5.09 24.10
CA ASP A 306 -0.33 3.85 24.75
C ASP A 306 -1.13 3.54 26.03
N GLU A 307 -1.29 2.25 26.34
CA GLU A 307 -2.05 1.77 27.51
C GLU A 307 -1.50 2.28 28.85
N ASN A 308 -0.18 2.45 28.98
CA ASN A 308 0.43 2.94 30.21
C ASN A 308 0.18 4.43 30.39
N GLN A 309 0.28 5.22 29.32
CA GLN A 309 -0.05 6.64 29.36
C GLN A 309 -1.51 6.87 29.76
N ILE A 310 -2.44 6.09 29.21
CA ILE A 310 -3.86 6.19 29.57
C ILE A 310 -4.06 5.88 31.04
N LYS A 311 -3.47 4.78 31.53
CA LYS A 311 -3.58 4.40 32.93
C LYS A 311 -2.99 5.46 33.87
N GLU A 312 -1.83 6.01 33.53
CA GLU A 312 -1.16 7.04 34.32
C GLU A 312 -1.98 8.32 34.40
N TYR A 313 -2.50 8.79 33.27
CA TYR A 313 -3.20 10.08 33.22
C TYR A 313 -4.64 10.01 33.70
N THR A 314 -5.31 8.87 33.57
CA THR A 314 -6.78 8.79 33.74
C THR A 314 -7.22 7.75 34.76
N GLY A 315 -6.35 6.80 35.14
CA GLY A 315 -6.73 5.63 35.93
C GLY A 315 -7.51 4.57 35.14
N ILE A 316 -7.74 4.80 33.84
CA ILE A 316 -8.35 3.83 32.94
C ILE A 316 -7.29 2.80 32.53
N SER A 317 -7.50 1.55 32.87
CA SER A 317 -6.67 0.44 32.42
C SER A 317 -7.28 -0.16 31.15
N LEU A 318 -6.51 -0.17 30.07
CA LEU A 318 -6.84 -0.95 28.87
C LEU A 318 -6.11 -2.29 28.93
N SER A 319 -6.81 -3.38 28.61
CA SER A 319 -6.18 -4.68 28.36
C SER A 319 -6.59 -5.21 26.99
N PHE A 320 -5.61 -5.43 26.13
CA PHE A 320 -5.82 -6.03 24.82
C PHE A 320 -5.71 -7.54 24.92
N ASP A 321 -6.77 -8.26 24.56
CA ASP A 321 -6.71 -9.72 24.45
C ASP A 321 -5.94 -10.10 23.18
N LYS A 322 -4.62 -10.24 23.33
CA LYS A 322 -3.68 -10.53 22.24
C LYS A 322 -3.68 -12.01 21.83
N GLU A 323 -4.34 -12.89 22.60
CA GLU A 323 -4.27 -14.35 22.42
C GLU A 323 -5.62 -15.02 22.10
N ASN A 324 -6.77 -14.40 22.38
CA ASN A 324 -8.08 -14.96 22.02
C ASN A 324 -8.64 -14.47 20.68
N SER A 325 -9.42 -15.34 20.04
CA SER A 325 -10.25 -15.05 18.86
C SER A 325 -11.39 -14.04 19.11
N ASN A 326 -11.61 -13.65 20.36
CA ASN A 326 -12.63 -12.69 20.75
C ASN A 326 -12.03 -11.29 20.66
N LYS A 327 -12.12 -10.66 19.47
CA LYS A 327 -11.61 -9.31 19.16
C LYS A 327 -12.21 -8.23 20.08
N LYS A 328 -11.71 -8.12 21.31
CA LYS A 328 -12.17 -7.19 22.34
C LYS A 328 -11.01 -6.46 23.01
N VAL A 329 -11.25 -5.21 23.39
CA VAL A 329 -10.41 -4.41 24.29
C VAL A 329 -11.18 -4.19 25.57
N THR A 330 -10.59 -4.57 26.70
CA THR A 330 -11.23 -4.41 28.00
C THR A 330 -10.81 -3.10 28.65
N VAL A 331 -11.80 -2.34 29.11
CA VAL A 331 -11.67 -1.12 29.90
C VAL A 331 -12.00 -1.47 31.35
N ALA A 332 -11.06 -1.17 32.25
CA ALA A 332 -11.29 -1.20 33.69
C ALA A 332 -10.94 0.16 34.27
N VAL A 333 -11.85 0.74 35.05
CA VAL A 333 -11.61 2.02 35.73
C VAL A 333 -11.20 1.72 37.16
N ASP A 334 -9.97 2.07 37.52
CA ASP A 334 -9.54 2.02 38.91
C ASP A 334 -10.22 3.19 39.65
N TYR A 335 -11.40 2.96 40.24
CA TYR A 335 -12.14 3.96 41.03
C TYR A 335 -11.45 4.39 42.34
N ASN A 336 -10.14 4.17 42.47
CA ASN A 336 -9.38 4.60 43.63
C ASN A 336 -7.94 5.06 43.32
N PRO A 337 -7.76 6.32 42.94
CA PRO A 337 -6.45 6.94 43.02
C PRO A 337 -6.05 7.28 44.48
N PHE A 338 -6.97 7.20 45.46
CA PHE A 338 -6.74 7.67 46.83
C PHE A 338 -7.42 6.88 47.99
N SER A 339 -7.65 5.57 47.87
CA SER A 339 -7.97 4.75 49.07
C SER A 339 -6.76 4.37 49.88
#